data_AF-A0A7J6UR44-F1
#
_entry.id   AF-A0A7J6UR44-F1
#
_cell.length_a   1.000
_cell.length_b   1.000
_cell.length_c   1.000
_cell.angle_alpha   90.00
_cell.angle_beta   90.00
_cell.angle_gamma   90.00
#
_symmetry.space_group_name_H-M   'P 1'
#
loop_
_entity.id
_entity.type
_entity.pdbx_description
1 polymer ?
#
loop_
_entity_poly.entity_id
_entity_poly.type
_entity_poly.pdbx_seq_one_letter_code
_entity_poly.pdbx_strand_id
1 'polypeptide(L)'
;YSTFLVNNSAAYTIALVAASAEYTLAGGDGSEYVRLLGVAVTVGGQLLRWAAFISAGSNFTHRIRLQKEGEQQLITTGAYRLCRHPGYSGWFWWAVGTQLLL
;
A
#
# COMPACT_ATOMS: atom_id res chain seq x y z
N TYR A 1 2.34 11.23 15.18
CA TYR A 1 2.25 10.52 13.88
C TYR A 1 0.91 10.85 13.25
N SER A 2 0.90 11.14 11.95
CA SER A 2 -0.34 11.43 11.24
C SER A 2 -1.02 10.14 10.80
N THR A 3 -2.33 10.06 11.01
CA THR A 3 -3.19 8.96 10.50
C THR A 3 -3.07 8.82 8.98
N PHE A 4 -2.76 9.92 8.29
CA PHE A 4 -2.72 10.02 6.84
C PHE A 4 -1.45 9.46 6.18
N LEU A 5 -0.37 9.15 6.92
CA LEU A 5 0.87 8.55 6.40
C LEU A 5 1.47 9.25 5.14
N VAL A 6 1.21 10.56 4.96
CA VAL A 6 1.63 11.33 3.77
C VAL A 6 3.15 11.49 3.68
N ASN A 7 3.80 11.58 4.83
CA ASN A 7 5.25 11.79 4.91
C ASN A 7 5.89 10.64 5.70
N ASN A 8 6.56 9.73 4.97
CA ASN A 8 7.26 8.58 5.55
C ASN A 8 8.76 8.84 5.72
N SER A 9 9.38 9.63 4.83
CA SER A 9 10.78 10.08 4.90
C SER A 9 11.10 11.05 3.76
N ALA A 10 12.24 11.74 3.84
CA ALA A 10 12.76 12.53 2.72
C ALA A 10 12.98 11.66 1.45
N ALA A 11 13.48 10.43 1.62
CA ALA A 11 13.68 9.50 0.51
C ALA A 11 12.36 9.13 -0.19
N TYR A 12 11.26 8.97 0.57
CA TYR A 12 9.93 8.73 0.01
C TYR A 12 9.46 9.91 -0.86
N THR A 13 9.63 11.14 -0.36
CA THR A 13 9.27 12.34 -1.13
C THR A 13 10.12 12.48 -2.39
N ILE A 14 11.43 12.23 -2.29
CA ILE A 14 12.35 12.24 -3.45
C ILE A 14 11.91 11.21 -4.49
N ALA A 15 11.57 9.99 -4.08
CA ALA A 15 11.11 8.95 -5.00
C ALA A 15 9.83 9.34 -5.73
N LEU A 16 8.85 9.96 -5.05
CA LEU A 16 7.62 10.42 -5.67
C LEU A 16 7.87 11.55 -6.69
N VAL A 17 8.73 12.50 -6.34
CA VAL A 17 9.13 13.60 -7.24
C VAL A 17 9.89 13.04 -8.45
N ALA A 18 10.80 12.09 -8.26
CA ALA A 18 11.54 11.45 -9.33
C ALA A 18 10.61 10.71 -10.30
N ALA A 19 9.67 9.91 -9.79
CA ALA A 19 8.68 9.21 -10.62
C ALA A 19 7.79 10.19 -11.42
N SER A 20 7.41 11.31 -10.80
CA SER A 20 6.61 12.34 -11.47
C SER A 20 7.42 13.05 -12.57
N ALA A 21 8.69 13.37 -12.28
CA ALA A 21 9.59 14.00 -13.24
C ALA A 21 9.87 13.07 -14.43
N GLU A 22 10.14 11.79 -14.19
CA GLU A 22 10.32 10.77 -15.22
C GLU A 22 9.14 10.74 -16.18
N TYR A 23 7.91 10.62 -15.67
CA TYR A 23 6.69 10.62 -16.51
C TYR A 23 6.60 11.89 -17.38
N THR A 24 6.83 13.07 -16.80
CA THR A 24 6.72 14.34 -17.55
C THR A 24 7.82 14.53 -18.59
N LEU A 25 9.02 14.03 -18.34
CA LEU A 25 10.18 14.20 -19.22
C LEU A 25 10.23 13.12 -20.31
N ALA A 26 9.82 11.90 -19.99
CA ALA A 26 9.79 10.76 -20.91
C ALA A 26 8.54 10.73 -21.81
N GLY A 27 7.58 11.63 -21.60
CA GLY A 27 6.40 11.80 -22.48
C GLY A 27 5.20 10.89 -22.14
N GLY A 28 5.36 9.90 -21.25
CA GLY A 28 4.24 9.08 -20.79
C GLY A 28 3.65 8.13 -21.86
N ASP A 29 4.47 7.71 -22.83
CA ASP A 29 4.05 6.89 -23.98
C ASP A 29 3.94 5.38 -23.66
N GLY A 30 3.32 5.06 -22.52
CA GLY A 30 3.08 3.68 -22.08
C GLY A 30 1.95 2.99 -22.85
N SER A 31 2.09 1.69 -23.12
CA SER A 31 1.02 0.88 -23.71
C SER A 31 -0.25 0.93 -22.86
N GLU A 32 -1.41 1.17 -23.50
CA GLU A 32 -2.72 1.23 -22.82
C GLU A 32 -3.00 -0.02 -21.96
N TYR A 33 -2.60 -1.20 -22.44
CA TYR A 33 -2.74 -2.46 -21.69
C TYR A 33 -1.94 -2.46 -20.38
N VAL A 34 -0.74 -1.88 -20.39
CA VAL A 34 0.11 -1.75 -19.19
C VAL A 34 -0.53 -0.80 -18.20
N ARG A 35 -1.11 0.30 -18.66
CA ARG A 35 -1.82 1.27 -17.80
C ARG A 35 -3.07 0.66 -17.19
N LEU A 36 -3.86 -0.09 -17.97
CA LEU A 36 -5.06 -0.79 -17.46
C LEU A 36 -4.68 -1.85 -16.41
N LEU A 37 -3.60 -2.59 -16.65
CA LEU A 37 -3.03 -3.51 -15.67
C LEU A 37 -2.58 -2.75 -14.40
N GLY A 38 -1.91 -1.61 -14.57
CA GLY A 38 -1.51 -0.72 -13.47
C GLY A 38 -2.69 -0.31 -12.61
N VAL A 39 -3.79 0.17 -13.23
CA VAL A 39 -5.05 0.49 -12.53
C VAL A 39 -5.58 -0.71 -11.76
N ALA A 40 -5.67 -1.88 -12.38
CA ALA A 40 -6.18 -3.08 -11.74
C ALA A 40 -5.32 -3.50 -10.53
N VAL A 41 -4.00 -3.44 -10.66
CA VAL A 41 -3.04 -3.76 -9.60
C VAL A 41 -3.12 -2.72 -8.47
N THR A 42 -3.17 -1.43 -8.78
CA THR A 42 -3.29 -0.35 -7.78
C THR A 42 -4.59 -0.47 -6.99
N VAL A 43 -5.73 -0.64 -7.66
CA VAL A 43 -7.03 -0.77 -7.00
C VAL A 43 -7.07 -2.07 -6.19
N GLY A 44 -6.61 -3.19 -6.73
CA GLY A 44 -6.55 -4.47 -6.03
C GLY A 44 -5.68 -4.41 -4.76
N GLY A 45 -4.50 -3.79 -4.84
CA GLY A 45 -3.62 -3.56 -3.70
C GLY A 45 -4.27 -2.68 -2.62
N GLN A 46 -4.97 -1.63 -3.03
CA GLN A 46 -5.69 -0.74 -2.11
C GLN A 46 -6.86 -1.45 -1.41
N LEU A 47 -7.63 -2.26 -2.14
CA LEU A 47 -8.71 -3.06 -1.57
C LEU A 47 -8.19 -4.09 -0.58
N LEU A 48 -7.08 -4.77 -0.90
CA LEU A 48 -6.45 -5.72 0.03
C LEU A 48 -5.97 -5.02 1.32
N ARG A 49 -5.40 -3.82 1.18
CA ARG A 49 -4.97 -3.02 2.34
C ARG A 49 -6.15 -2.59 3.22
N TRP A 50 -7.24 -2.14 2.63
CA TRP A 50 -8.46 -1.82 3.40
C TRP A 50 -9.07 -3.06 4.05
N ALA A 51 -9.14 -4.19 3.33
CA ALA A 51 -9.60 -5.45 3.88
C ALA A 51 -8.75 -5.91 5.07
N ALA A 52 -7.43 -5.70 5.05
CA ALA A 52 -6.55 -5.94 6.18
C ALA A 52 -6.90 -5.08 7.39
N PHE A 53 -7.14 -3.78 7.19
CA PHE A 53 -7.49 -2.87 8.29
C PHE A 53 -8.86 -3.20 8.89
N ILE A 54 -9.84 -3.53 8.04
CA ILE A 54 -11.17 -3.98 8.48
C ILE A 54 -11.06 -5.31 9.25
N SER A 55 -10.27 -6.26 8.75
CA SER A 55 -10.09 -7.57 9.40
C SER A 55 -9.39 -7.44 10.76
N ALA A 56 -8.42 -6.54 10.87
CA ALA A 56 -7.69 -6.31 12.11
C ALA A 56 -8.49 -5.49 13.14
N GLY A 57 -9.34 -4.56 12.71
CA GLY A 57 -10.20 -3.75 13.58
C GLY A 57 -9.39 -3.03 14.66
N SER A 58 -9.82 -3.14 15.93
CA SER A 58 -9.13 -2.56 17.09
C SER A 58 -7.72 -3.13 17.35
N ASN A 59 -7.38 -4.27 16.74
CA ASN A 59 -6.05 -4.85 16.86
C ASN A 59 -5.02 -4.17 15.94
N PHE A 60 -5.47 -3.39 14.96
CA PHE A 60 -4.60 -2.65 14.05
C PHE A 60 -3.96 -1.45 14.75
N THR A 61 -2.63 -1.33 14.62
CA THR A 61 -1.91 -0.12 15.00
C THR A 61 -1.00 0.34 13.88
N HIS A 62 -0.98 1.66 13.67
CA HIS A 62 -0.04 2.29 12.74
C HIS A 62 1.43 2.13 13.16
N ARG A 63 1.69 1.94 14.45
CA ARG A 63 3.03 1.62 14.98
C ARG A 63 3.13 0.14 15.26
N ILE A 64 4.30 -0.44 14.95
CA ILE A 64 4.64 -1.80 15.36
C ILE A 64 4.73 -1.80 16.88
N ARG A 65 3.85 -2.57 17.53
CA ARG A 65 3.93 -2.82 18.97
C ARG A 65 4.93 -3.95 19.21
N LEU A 66 5.86 -3.73 20.15
CA LEU A 66 6.85 -4.72 20.57
C LEU A 66 6.43 -5.48 21.82
N GLN A 67 5.47 -4.94 22.58
CA GLN A 67 4.90 -5.56 23.77
C GLN A 67 3.43 -5.89 23.51
N LYS A 68 3.00 -7.05 24.03
CA LYS A 68 1.62 -7.53 23.91
C LYS A 68 0.77 -6.88 25.00
N GLU A 69 -0.24 -6.12 24.60
CA GLU A 69 -1.28 -5.62 25.52
C GLU A 69 -2.40 -6.65 25.66
N GLY A 70 -3.08 -6.66 26.81
CA GLY A 70 -4.04 -7.71 27.19
C GLY A 70 -5.21 -7.91 26.22
N GLU A 71 -5.61 -6.85 25.51
CA GLU A 71 -6.74 -6.89 24.56
C GLU A 71 -6.33 -7.30 23.13
N GLN A 72 -5.02 -7.40 22.83
CA GLN A 72 -4.58 -7.79 21.49
C GLN A 72 -4.72 -9.29 21.24
N GLN A 73 -5.48 -9.62 20.21
CA GLN A 73 -5.67 -10.99 19.75
C GLN A 73 -5.03 -11.22 18.37
N LEU A 74 -4.64 -12.47 18.12
CA LEU A 74 -4.14 -12.88 16.82
C LEU A 74 -5.30 -12.98 15.84
N ILE A 75 -5.26 -12.18 14.77
CA ILE A 75 -6.26 -12.22 13.70
C ILE A 75 -5.80 -13.16 12.60
N THR A 76 -6.58 -14.21 12.36
CA THR A 76 -6.37 -15.19 11.28
C THR A 76 -7.56 -15.27 10.32
N THR A 77 -8.54 -14.38 10.48
CA THR A 77 -9.77 -14.32 9.69
C THR A 77 -9.70 -13.24 8.60
N GLY A 78 -10.65 -13.25 7.67
CA GLY A 78 -10.70 -12.28 6.57
C GLY A 78 -9.44 -12.32 5.71
N ALA A 79 -8.85 -11.14 5.45
CA ALA A 79 -7.66 -11.00 4.60
C ALA A 79 -6.42 -11.72 5.18
N TYR A 80 -6.36 -11.93 6.50
CA TYR A 80 -5.25 -12.63 7.16
C TYR A 80 -5.24 -14.14 6.89
N ARG A 81 -6.28 -14.70 6.26
CA ARG A 81 -6.27 -16.08 5.75
C ARG A 81 -5.37 -16.26 4.52
N LEU A 82 -5.16 -15.18 3.76
CA LEU A 82 -4.40 -15.22 2.51
C LEU A 82 -2.89 -15.12 2.76
N CYS A 83 -2.49 -14.24 3.68
CA CYS A 83 -1.09 -14.07 4.06
C CYS A 83 -0.98 -13.43 5.47
N ARG A 84 0.22 -13.48 6.06
CA ARG A 84 0.48 -12.95 7.42
C ARG A 84 0.43 -11.41 7.50
N HIS A 85 0.68 -10.71 6.41
CA HIS A 85 0.76 -9.25 6.37
C HIS A 85 -0.01 -8.63 5.18
N PRO A 86 -1.33 -8.82 5.10
CA PRO A 86 -2.12 -8.39 3.95
C PRO A 86 -2.07 -6.86 3.74
N GLY A 87 -1.96 -6.07 4.80
CA GLY A 87 -1.81 -4.61 4.71
C GLY A 87 -0.49 -4.17 4.05
N TYR A 88 0.61 -4.88 4.30
CA TYR A 88 1.89 -4.63 3.64
C TYR A 88 1.89 -5.16 2.21
N SER A 89 1.34 -6.35 1.98
CA SER A 89 1.19 -6.90 0.62
C SER A 89 0.32 -6.00 -0.26
N GLY A 90 -0.78 -5.47 0.27
CA GLY A 90 -1.63 -4.51 -0.44
C GLY A 90 -0.91 -3.21 -0.78
N TRP A 91 -0.13 -2.66 0.17
CA TRP A 91 0.67 -1.46 -0.07
C TRP A 91 1.79 -1.67 -1.09
N PHE A 92 2.44 -2.83 -1.06
CA PHE A 92 3.46 -3.20 -2.03
C PHE A 92 2.90 -3.20 -3.45
N TRP A 93 1.79 -3.92 -3.68
CA TRP A 93 1.16 -3.97 -4.99
C TRP A 93 0.58 -2.63 -5.41
N TRP A 94 0.05 -1.85 -4.47
CA TRP A 94 -0.37 -0.49 -4.74
C TRP A 94 0.78 0.37 -5.29
N ALA A 95 1.95 0.32 -4.66
CA ALA A 95 3.13 1.08 -5.08
C ALA A 95 3.69 0.62 -6.44
N VAL A 96 3.66 -0.69 -6.74
CA VAL A 96 4.05 -1.20 -8.06
C VAL A 96 3.05 -0.75 -9.13
N GLY A 97 1.75 -0.85 -8.85
CA GLY A 97 0.71 -0.46 -9.80
C GLY A 97 0.75 1.03 -10.16
N THR A 98 1.09 1.91 -9.22
CA THR A 98 1.22 3.35 -9.52
C THR A 98 2.37 3.64 -10.48
N GLN A 99 3.46 2.87 -10.44
CA GLN A 99 4.56 2.98 -11.41
C GLN A 99 4.19 2.41 -12.78
N LEU A 100 3.29 1.42 -12.86
CA LEU A 100 2.79 0.90 -14.14
C LEU A 100 1.78 1.85 -14.82
N LEU A 101 1.17 2.74 -14.03
CA LEU A 101 0.14 3.69 -14.48
C LEU A 101 0.74 4.97 -15.06
N LEU A 102 1.85 5.41 -14.47
CA LEU A 102 2.74 6.46 -15.00
C LEU A 102 3.42 5.91 -16.26
#